data_AF-A0A844I094-F1
#
_entry.id   AF-A0A844I094-F1
#
_cell.length_a   1.000
_cell.length_b   1.000
_cell.length_c   1.000
_cell.angle_alpha   90.00
_cell.angle_beta   90.00
_cell.angle_gamma   90.00
#
_symmetry.space_group_name_H-M   'P 1'
#
loop_
_entity.id
_entity.type
_entity.pdbx_description
1 polymer ?
#
loop_
_entity_poly.entity_id
_entity_poly.type
_entity_poly.pdbx_seq_one_letter_code
_entity_poly.pdbx_strand_id
1 'polypeptide(L)'
;MILSNALRILVLMLVLSVFQSVHADAGPVSVVSGTPIESHFQYWEDTGAAATLAQVRALPDSAWQHRPTGKATFGITDSAYWLRVEVHNQTDRDQLLIAELAYSQLDDVVFHELSGGTLLREFRTGDTR
;
A
#
# COMPACT_ATOMS: atom_id res chain seq x y z
N MET A 1 44.78 23.74 -14.82
CA MET A 1 44.62 22.70 -13.76
C MET A 1 43.36 22.89 -12.90
N ILE A 2 43.04 24.10 -12.44
CA ILE A 2 41.90 24.35 -11.52
C ILE A 2 40.53 24.04 -12.15
N LEU A 3 40.32 24.37 -13.43
CA LEU A 3 39.06 24.13 -14.15
C LEU A 3 38.72 22.62 -14.29
N SER A 4 39.74 21.78 -14.48
CA SER A 4 39.55 20.32 -14.60
C SER A 4 39.17 19.66 -13.27
N ASN A 5 39.63 20.20 -12.14
CA ASN A 5 39.27 19.68 -10.83
C ASN A 5 37.85 20.11 -10.44
N ALA A 6 37.45 21.35 -10.77
CA ALA A 6 36.09 21.83 -10.55
C ALA A 6 35.05 21.00 -11.34
N LEU A 7 35.35 20.66 -12.60
CA LEU A 7 34.48 19.82 -13.42
C LEU A 7 34.36 18.41 -12.86
N ARG A 8 35.45 17.82 -12.35
CA ARG A 8 35.43 16.49 -11.71
C ARG A 8 34.59 16.49 -10.43
N ILE A 9 34.70 17.53 -9.61
CA ILE A 9 33.90 17.66 -8.38
C ILE A 9 32.41 17.84 -8.72
N LEU A 10 32.09 18.63 -9.75
CA LEU A 10 30.71 18.81 -10.23
C LEU A 10 30.11 17.49 -10.71
N VAL A 11 30.85 16.72 -11.50
CA VAL A 11 30.41 15.38 -11.97
C VAL A 11 30.23 14.43 -10.79
N LEU A 12 31.13 14.47 -9.80
CA LEU A 12 31.04 13.60 -8.61
C LEU A 12 29.83 13.95 -7.74
N MET A 13 29.49 15.23 -7.59
CA MET A 13 28.25 15.66 -6.93
C MET A 13 27.01 15.23 -7.72
N LEU A 14 27.02 15.40 -9.05
CA LEU A 14 25.90 15.03 -9.91
C LEU A 14 25.61 13.51 -9.81
N VAL A 15 26.65 12.68 -9.80
CA VAL A 15 26.54 11.23 -9.63
C VAL A 15 25.99 10.86 -8.25
N LEU A 16 26.39 11.57 -7.19
CA LEU A 16 25.90 11.30 -5.83
C LEU A 16 24.40 11.63 -5.64
N SER A 17 23.86 12.56 -6.43
CA SER A 17 22.44 12.95 -6.37
C SER A 17 21.49 11.96 -7.06
N VAL A 18 21.98 11.12 -7.98
CA VAL A 18 21.11 10.17 -8.73
C VAL A 18 20.73 8.94 -7.89
N PHE A 19 21.44 8.66 -6.79
CA PHE A 19 21.24 7.44 -5.97
C PHE A 19 20.26 7.60 -4.80
N GLN A 20 19.60 8.74 -4.63
CA GLN A 20 18.69 8.99 -3.51
C GLN A 20 17.27 8.49 -3.81
N SER A 21 17.11 7.22 -4.21
CA SER A 21 15.79 6.57 -4.27
C SER A 21 15.52 5.86 -2.95
N VAL A 22 15.17 6.63 -1.91
CA VAL A 22 14.63 6.05 -0.67
C VAL A 22 13.16 5.74 -0.92
N HIS A 23 12.88 4.50 -1.32
CA HIS A 23 11.52 3.98 -1.31
C HIS A 23 11.17 3.65 0.15
N ALA A 24 10.23 4.40 0.71
CA ALA A 24 9.59 4.03 1.96
C ALA A 24 8.61 2.90 1.66
N ASP A 25 9.07 1.66 1.83
CA ASP A 25 8.19 0.49 1.78
C ASP A 25 7.44 0.39 3.11
N ALA A 26 6.13 0.22 3.01
CA ALA A 26 5.28 0.01 4.17
C ALA A 26 5.38 -1.46 4.51
N GLY A 27 6.33 -1.81 5.38
CA GLY A 27 6.48 -3.19 5.83
C GLY A 27 5.17 -3.76 6.41
N PRO A 28 5.07 -5.08 6.59
CA PRO A 28 3.84 -5.71 7.05
C PRO A 28 3.37 -5.18 8.41
N VAL A 29 2.06 -5.06 8.59
CA VAL A 29 1.42 -4.82 9.89
C VAL A 29 1.72 -6.02 10.78
N SER A 30 2.60 -5.83 11.75
CA SER A 30 2.99 -6.87 12.69
C SER A 30 2.08 -6.85 13.91
N VAL A 31 1.44 -7.98 14.19
CA VAL A 31 0.58 -8.14 15.37
C VAL A 31 1.41 -8.78 16.47
N VAL A 32 1.75 -7.96 17.45
CA VAL A 32 2.58 -8.33 18.61
C VAL A 32 1.77 -8.15 19.88
N SER A 33 1.89 -9.09 20.82
CA SER A 33 1.19 -9.05 22.10
C SER A 33 1.51 -7.79 22.89
N GLY A 34 0.48 -6.99 23.23
CA GLY A 34 0.61 -5.81 24.09
C GLY A 34 1.02 -4.52 23.36
N THR A 35 1.11 -4.53 22.03
CA THR A 35 1.42 -3.34 21.22
C THR A 35 0.19 -2.92 20.40
N PRO A 36 -0.14 -1.61 20.32
CA PRO A 36 -1.18 -1.14 19.41
C PRO A 36 -0.86 -1.51 17.96
N ILE A 37 -1.88 -1.90 17.20
CA ILE A 37 -1.73 -2.16 15.76
C ILE A 37 -1.70 -0.82 15.05
N GLU A 38 -0.59 -0.53 14.38
CA GLU A 38 -0.47 0.67 13.54
C GLU A 38 -1.34 0.51 12.28
N SER A 39 -2.03 1.59 11.91
CA SER A 39 -2.84 1.62 10.71
C SER A 39 -2.01 2.21 9.58
N HIS A 40 -1.54 1.35 8.68
CA HIS A 40 -0.97 1.76 7.41
C HIS A 40 -1.47 0.83 6.31
N PHE A 41 -1.51 1.37 5.10
CA PHE A 41 -1.87 0.62 3.92
C PHE A 41 -1.10 1.15 2.73
N GLN A 42 -1.11 0.34 1.68
CA GLN A 42 -0.71 0.75 0.35
C GLN A 42 -1.93 0.78 -0.54
N TYR A 43 -1.91 1.64 -1.55
CA TYR A 43 -3.01 1.74 -2.50
C TYR A 43 -2.53 1.82 -3.94
N TRP A 44 -3.41 1.40 -4.85
CA TRP A 44 -3.26 1.56 -6.27
C TRP A 44 -4.60 2.01 -6.85
N GLU A 45 -4.55 2.99 -7.75
CA GLU A 45 -5.75 3.53 -8.40
C GLU A 45 -5.97 2.84 -9.74
N ASP A 46 -7.15 2.25 -9.89
CA ASP A 46 -7.67 1.77 -11.16
C ASP A 46 -8.62 2.81 -11.75
N THR A 47 -8.09 3.65 -12.64
CA THR A 47 -8.86 4.72 -13.28
C THR A 47 -9.98 4.20 -14.19
N GLY A 48 -9.95 2.92 -14.58
CA GLY A 48 -10.99 2.29 -15.39
C GLY A 48 -12.06 1.54 -14.60
N ALA A 49 -11.87 1.38 -13.29
CA ALA A 49 -12.74 0.60 -12.40
C ALA A 49 -13.11 -0.81 -12.94
N ALA A 50 -12.18 -1.46 -13.62
CA ALA A 50 -12.39 -2.72 -14.33
C ALA A 50 -11.35 -3.80 -13.98
N ALA A 51 -10.37 -3.48 -13.15
CA ALA A 51 -9.35 -4.41 -12.72
C ALA A 51 -9.96 -5.53 -11.88
N THR A 52 -9.51 -6.75 -12.13
CA THR A 52 -9.85 -7.94 -11.37
C THR A 52 -8.84 -8.17 -10.25
N LEU A 53 -9.23 -8.90 -9.21
CA LEU A 53 -8.31 -9.32 -8.14
C LEU A 53 -7.04 -10.00 -8.70
N ALA A 54 -7.19 -10.83 -9.75
CA ALA A 54 -6.05 -11.52 -10.37
C ALA A 54 -5.06 -10.54 -11.01
N GLN A 55 -5.54 -9.50 -11.71
CA GLN A 55 -4.69 -8.45 -12.29
C GLN A 55 -4.00 -7.63 -11.21
N VAL A 56 -4.73 -7.25 -10.16
CA VAL A 56 -4.19 -6.45 -9.06
C VAL A 56 -3.11 -7.22 -8.30
N ARG A 57 -3.30 -8.52 -8.09
CA ARG A 57 -2.29 -9.40 -7.49
C ARG A 57 -1.02 -9.57 -8.32
N ALA A 58 -1.09 -9.33 -9.63
CA ALA A 58 0.05 -9.38 -10.52
C ALA A 58 0.82 -8.06 -10.61
N LEU A 59 0.33 -6.99 -9.96
CA LEU A 59 1.02 -5.70 -9.94
C LEU A 59 2.35 -5.82 -9.20
N PRO A 60 3.43 -5.20 -9.73
CA PRO A 60 4.70 -5.12 -9.01
C PRO A 60 4.57 -4.20 -7.79
N ASP A 61 5.40 -4.42 -6.76
CA ASP A 61 5.38 -3.58 -5.55
C ASP A 61 5.62 -2.09 -5.85
N SER A 62 6.37 -1.77 -6.91
CA SER A 62 6.61 -0.39 -7.35
C SER A 62 5.36 0.33 -7.87
N ALA A 63 4.29 -0.39 -8.21
CA ALA A 63 3.01 0.23 -8.61
C ALA A 63 2.22 0.76 -7.41
N TRP A 64 2.51 0.26 -6.21
CA TRP A 64 1.78 0.60 -5.01
C TRP A 64 2.29 1.89 -4.37
N GLN A 65 1.36 2.74 -3.98
CA GLN A 65 1.64 4.02 -3.33
C GLN A 65 1.43 3.87 -1.82
N HIS A 66 2.29 4.50 -1.03
CA HIS A 66 2.20 4.49 0.43
C HIS A 66 1.58 5.79 0.98
N ARG A 67 0.82 5.65 2.07
CA ARG A 67 0.38 6.77 2.93
C ARG A 67 0.77 6.49 4.39
N PRO A 68 1.64 7.32 5.00
CA PRO A 68 2.12 7.09 6.37
C PRO A 68 1.04 7.19 7.45
N THR A 69 -0.05 7.89 7.18
CA THR A 69 -1.02 8.29 8.21
C THR A 69 -2.20 7.33 8.38
N GLY A 70 -2.20 6.19 7.68
CA GLY A 70 -3.33 5.25 7.69
C GLY A 70 -4.64 5.83 7.16
N LYS A 71 -4.56 7.00 6.52
CA LYS A 71 -5.70 7.76 6.02
C LYS A 71 -5.40 8.25 4.62
N ALA A 72 -6.37 8.15 3.74
CA ALA A 72 -6.33 8.78 2.43
C ALA A 72 -7.67 9.42 2.11
N THR A 73 -7.61 10.56 1.43
CA THR A 73 -8.76 11.21 0.81
C THR A 73 -8.43 11.32 -0.67
N PHE A 74 -9.14 10.55 -1.49
CA PHE A 74 -8.93 10.52 -2.94
C PHE A 74 -9.86 11.48 -3.69
N GLY A 75 -10.87 12.03 -3.00
CA GLY A 75 -11.91 12.85 -3.61
C GLY A 75 -13.05 11.99 -4.16
N ILE A 76 -13.90 12.60 -4.98
CA ILE A 76 -15.00 11.92 -5.68
C ILE A 76 -14.52 11.68 -7.12
N THR A 77 -14.44 10.41 -7.51
CA THR A 77 -13.93 9.96 -8.82
C THR A 77 -14.70 8.72 -9.27
N ASP A 78 -14.68 8.43 -10.56
CA ASP A 78 -15.17 7.16 -11.10
C ASP A 78 -14.14 6.00 -10.99
N SER A 79 -12.95 6.28 -10.43
CA SER A 79 -11.90 5.28 -10.21
C SER A 79 -12.28 4.27 -9.13
N ALA A 80 -11.79 3.03 -9.27
CA ALA A 80 -11.74 2.08 -8.17
C ALA A 80 -10.38 2.17 -7.46
N TYR A 81 -10.38 2.21 -6.14
CA TYR A 81 -9.16 2.20 -5.35
C TYR A 81 -8.93 0.83 -4.71
N TRP A 82 -7.82 0.21 -5.07
CA TRP A 82 -7.37 -1.02 -4.45
C TRP A 82 -6.50 -0.69 -3.26
N LEU A 83 -6.90 -1.13 -2.08
CA LEU A 83 -6.11 -1.01 -0.85
C LEU A 83 -5.57 -2.38 -0.49
N ARG A 84 -4.29 -2.44 -0.10
CA ARG A 84 -3.67 -3.65 0.43
C ARG A 84 -3.03 -3.42 1.79
N VAL A 85 -3.16 -4.42 2.64
CA VAL A 85 -2.54 -4.49 3.96
C VAL A 85 -1.99 -5.90 4.12
N GLU A 86 -0.68 -6.01 4.34
CA GLU A 86 -0.06 -7.28 4.71
C GLU A 86 -0.09 -7.39 6.23
N VAL A 87 -0.63 -8.49 6.76
CA VAL A 87 -0.74 -8.72 8.21
C VAL A 87 0.12 -9.93 8.58
N HIS A 88 1.04 -9.72 9.51
CA HIS A 88 1.87 -10.78 10.06
C HIS A 88 1.55 -10.97 11.54
N ASN A 89 0.90 -12.08 11.87
CA ASN A 89 0.70 -12.48 13.26
C ASN A 89 2.00 -13.03 13.86
N GLN A 90 2.63 -12.28 14.76
CA GLN A 90 3.87 -12.68 15.44
C GLN A 90 3.61 -13.19 16.87
N THR A 91 2.34 -13.45 17.21
CA THR A 91 1.97 -14.06 18.48
C THR A 91 2.00 -15.58 18.39
N ASP A 92 1.90 -16.25 19.53
CA ASP A 92 1.91 -17.71 19.67
C ASP A 92 0.53 -18.36 19.44
N ARG A 93 -0.47 -17.57 19.07
CA ARG A 93 -1.87 -17.99 18.93
C ARG A 93 -2.57 -17.24 17.81
N ASP A 94 -3.68 -17.79 17.34
CA ASP A 94 -4.53 -17.08 16.39
C ASP A 94 -5.12 -15.81 17.03
N GLN A 95 -5.10 -14.73 16.27
CA GLN A 95 -5.66 -13.43 16.67
C GLN A 95 -6.97 -13.20 15.94
N LEU A 96 -8.03 -12.89 16.68
CA LEU A 96 -9.28 -12.43 16.09
C LEU A 96 -9.17 -10.92 15.84
N LEU A 97 -8.95 -10.57 14.58
CA LEU A 97 -8.79 -9.18 14.15
C LEU A 97 -9.99 -8.76 13.31
N ILE A 98 -10.28 -7.46 13.32
CA ILE A 98 -11.32 -6.85 12.49
C ILE A 98 -10.65 -5.86 11.56
N ALA A 99 -10.88 -6.04 10.25
CA ALA A 99 -10.57 -5.01 9.27
C ALA A 99 -11.75 -4.04 9.18
N GLU A 100 -11.49 -2.76 9.39
CA GLU A 100 -12.49 -1.70 9.35
C GLU A 100 -12.17 -0.68 8.26
N LEU A 101 -13.18 -0.31 7.48
CA LEU A 101 -13.14 0.81 6.54
C LEU A 101 -14.22 1.82 6.94
N ALA A 102 -13.84 2.80 7.75
CA ALA A 102 -14.74 3.80 8.32
C ALA A 102 -14.98 4.99 7.38
N TYR A 103 -15.44 4.74 6.15
CA TYR A 103 -15.76 5.80 5.18
C TYR A 103 -17.16 5.60 4.60
N SER A 104 -18.09 6.46 5.03
CA SER A 104 -19.53 6.28 4.82
C SER A 104 -20.03 6.64 3.42
N GLN A 105 -19.17 7.21 2.57
CA GLN A 105 -19.54 7.69 1.23
C GLN A 105 -19.17 6.68 0.13
N LEU A 106 -18.91 5.42 0.51
CA LEU A 106 -18.51 4.37 -0.44
C LEU A 106 -19.73 3.57 -0.89
N ASP A 107 -19.94 3.55 -2.20
CA ASP A 107 -21.09 2.90 -2.81
C ASP A 107 -20.91 1.38 -2.99
N ASP A 108 -19.69 0.94 -3.32
CA ASP A 108 -19.31 -0.48 -3.45
C ASP A 108 -17.95 -0.73 -2.76
N VAL A 109 -17.93 -1.68 -1.83
CA VAL A 109 -16.71 -2.16 -1.18
C VAL A 109 -16.64 -3.68 -1.24
N VAL A 110 -15.50 -4.21 -1.69
CA VAL A 110 -15.20 -5.63 -1.68
C VAL A 110 -13.95 -5.89 -0.84
N PHE A 111 -14.10 -6.72 0.19
CA PHE A 111 -13.01 -7.23 0.99
C PHE A 111 -12.57 -8.59 0.46
N HIS A 112 -11.29 -8.73 0.15
CA HIS A 112 -10.67 -10.00 -0.21
C HIS A 112 -9.69 -10.41 0.90
N GLU A 113 -9.98 -11.53 1.57
CA GLU A 113 -9.13 -12.10 2.61
C GLU A 113 -8.23 -13.17 1.99
N LEU A 114 -6.91 -12.99 2.08
CA LEU A 114 -5.94 -13.95 1.54
C LEU A 114 -5.00 -14.46 2.63
N SER A 115 -4.61 -15.74 2.54
CA SER A 115 -3.55 -16.35 3.35
C SER A 115 -2.61 -17.16 2.46
N GLY A 116 -1.31 -16.90 2.55
CA GLY A 116 -0.31 -17.54 1.69
C GLY A 116 -0.61 -17.42 0.19
N GLY A 117 -1.24 -16.33 -0.23
CA GLY A 117 -1.69 -16.12 -1.61
C GLY A 117 -2.94 -16.90 -2.03
N THR A 118 -3.60 -17.61 -1.13
CA THR A 118 -4.90 -18.26 -1.39
C THR A 118 -6.03 -17.36 -0.93
N LEU A 119 -7.03 -17.13 -1.77
CA LEU A 119 -8.24 -16.39 -1.39
C LEU A 119 -9.07 -17.27 -0.44
N LEU A 120 -9.24 -16.82 0.80
CA LEU A 120 -10.01 -17.51 1.83
C LEU A 120 -11.47 -17.06 1.83
N ARG A 121 -11.69 -15.74 1.68
CA ARG A 121 -13.02 -15.13 1.77
C ARG A 121 -13.12 -13.92 0.87
N GLU A 122 -14.31 -13.71 0.34
CA GLU A 122 -14.73 -12.47 -0.27
C GLU A 122 -15.96 -11.97 0.47
N PHE A 123 -15.95 -10.70 0.88
CA PHE A 123 -17.09 -10.05 1.51
C PHE A 123 -17.44 -8.78 0.76
N ARG A 124 -18.71 -8.61 0.44
CA ARG A 124 -19.24 -7.56 -0.44
C ARG A 124 -20.22 -6.71 0.36
N THR A 125 -19.98 -5.41 0.43
CA THR A 125 -20.82 -4.42 1.14
C THR A 125 -20.90 -3.10 0.34
N GLY A 126 -21.62 -2.11 0.84
CA GLY A 126 -21.94 -0.86 0.13
C GLY A 126 -23.45 -0.65 0.05
N ASP A 127 -23.89 0.50 -0.46
CA ASP A 127 -25.31 0.85 -0.59
C ASP A 127 -25.93 0.43 -1.93
N THR A 128 -25.09 0.05 -2.90
CA THR A 128 -25.51 -0.50 -4.20
C THR A 128 -25.84 -1.99 -4.17
N ARG A 129 -25.91 -2.61 -2.97
CA ARG A 129 -26.14 -4.05 -2.76
C ARG A 129 -27.44 -4.38 -2.04
#